data_AF-A0A5B0WME6-F1
#
_entry.id   AF-A0A5B0WME6-F1
#
_cell.length_a   1.000
_cell.length_b   1.000
_cell.length_c   1.000
_cell.angle_alpha   90.00
_cell.angle_beta   90.00
_cell.angle_gamma   90.00
#
_symmetry.space_group_name_H-M   'P 1'
#
loop_
_entity.id
_entity.type
_entity.pdbx_description
1 polymer ?
#
loop_
_entity_poly.entity_id
_entity_poly.type
_entity_poly.pdbx_seq_one_letter_code
_entity_poly.pdbx_strand_id
1 'polypeptide(L)'
;MVSLTKKQTAQLSEMGHDVLLNIIHDLIQDNKQARNALVNGYLLSAAEVLKAVEKEYVRRAKSKRFYDYYDADAFFDELTRSIATPLVGIAHALPEQVESLSVKMMLEFEKFTGNVDTSSGSWMDYYTILLDAWMKSLGAQKNNDPAFIAKKIFTVVEREFYFGIEIFKKYRALLGTDILRIIRDMYYQKKLHREALGLSMIMKDLDFLTMAFKNDEFCHSTHYFDYARLLMEELRSDDALAVLKSQRNDDEDITDNIIWNELFIQALIEEGRKEEAKAHCITAFTFQGDTRFYHLYTKAAEKDVDHSPAFLKIAKDTGLAPYVCFASDIERYDLIDACIMGTPKNNLADSLAYITHSYLRTLSSTLHKHGYAHTATLLRRFLVEDNIQQSKSKYYSYAASDMKKAIDYGEGLEDCPQLPETEGYLRTLYEQHKRKTALWPLMTDKIKGLSVGKDGLRYSRDAS
;
A
#
# COMPACT_ATOMS: atom_id res chain seq x y z
N MET A 1 14.56 19.15 -28.93
CA MET A 1 14.78 18.04 -29.87
C MET A 1 13.50 17.81 -30.64
N VAL A 2 13.57 17.52 -31.94
CA VAL A 2 12.41 17.08 -32.72
C VAL A 2 12.11 15.64 -32.32
N SER A 3 10.92 15.37 -31.77
CA SER A 3 10.47 14.02 -31.45
C SER A 3 9.92 13.33 -32.71
N LEU A 4 10.14 12.02 -32.82
CA LEU A 4 9.55 11.22 -33.89
C LEU A 4 8.03 11.17 -33.70
N THR A 5 7.28 11.28 -34.81
CA THR A 5 5.83 11.05 -34.82
C THR A 5 5.53 9.55 -34.65
N LYS A 6 4.34 9.19 -34.14
CA LYS A 6 3.93 7.77 -33.99
C LYS A 6 4.11 6.94 -35.26
N LYS A 7 3.81 7.53 -36.43
CA LYS A 7 3.97 6.87 -37.73
C LYS A 7 5.45 6.58 -38.06
N GLN A 8 6.33 7.54 -37.77
CA GLN A 8 7.78 7.37 -38.01
C GLN A 8 8.39 6.33 -37.05
N THR A 9 7.95 6.30 -35.78
CA THR A 9 8.37 5.27 -34.83
C THR A 9 7.96 3.87 -35.31
N ALA A 10 6.71 3.71 -35.76
CA ALA A 10 6.23 2.42 -36.29
C ALA A 10 7.05 1.96 -37.51
N GLN A 11 7.35 2.87 -38.45
CA GLN A 11 8.17 2.56 -39.62
C GLN A 11 9.60 2.15 -39.24
N LEU A 12 10.23 2.83 -38.26
CA LEU A 12 11.56 2.47 -37.78
C LEU A 12 11.56 1.09 -37.11
N SER A 13 10.52 0.76 -36.36
CA SER A 13 10.37 -0.54 -35.68
C SER A 13 10.12 -1.72 -36.63
N GLU A 14 9.61 -1.48 -37.84
CA GLU A 14 9.36 -2.50 -38.86
C GLU A 14 10.59 -2.77 -39.76
N MET A 15 11.67 -1.98 -39.63
CA MET A 15 12.88 -2.15 -40.44
C MET A 15 13.65 -3.43 -40.08
N GLY A 16 14.14 -4.12 -41.11
CA GLY A 16 15.01 -5.29 -40.95
C GLY A 16 16.41 -4.92 -40.41
N HIS A 17 17.07 -5.91 -39.82
CA HIS A 17 18.39 -5.75 -39.18
C HIS A 17 19.44 -5.10 -40.11
N ASP A 18 19.58 -5.58 -41.34
CA ASP A 18 20.57 -5.07 -42.29
C ASP A 18 20.31 -3.62 -42.71
N VAL A 19 19.03 -3.24 -42.81
CA VAL A 19 18.63 -1.87 -43.15
C VAL A 19 18.96 -0.93 -41.99
N LEU A 20 18.69 -1.34 -40.75
CA LEU A 20 19.04 -0.57 -39.57
C LEU A 20 20.56 -0.41 -39.41
N LEU A 21 21.34 -1.46 -39.67
CA LEU A 21 22.80 -1.40 -39.66
C LEU A 21 23.34 -0.41 -40.69
N ASN A 22 22.84 -0.45 -41.93
CA ASN A 22 23.24 0.50 -42.97
C ASN A 22 22.89 1.94 -42.60
N ILE A 23 21.68 2.18 -42.05
CA ILE A 23 21.29 3.51 -41.56
C ILE A 23 22.25 3.99 -40.45
N ILE A 24 22.63 3.11 -39.52
CA ILE A 24 23.60 3.45 -38.46
C ILE A 24 24.96 3.80 -39.08
N HIS A 25 25.46 3.00 -40.04
CA HIS A 25 26.71 3.27 -40.75
C HIS A 25 26.71 4.61 -41.48
N ASP A 26 25.62 4.90 -42.21
CA ASP A 26 25.44 6.17 -42.91
C ASP A 26 25.40 7.35 -41.93
N LEU A 27 24.69 7.20 -40.81
CA LEU A 27 24.59 8.25 -39.78
C LEU A 27 25.94 8.54 -39.12
N ILE A 28 26.78 7.53 -38.84
CA ILE A 28 28.05 7.74 -38.13
C ILE A 28 29.21 8.15 -39.05
N GLN A 29 29.07 8.00 -40.37
CA GLN A 29 30.14 8.30 -41.32
C GLN A 29 30.58 9.77 -41.22
N ASP A 30 29.61 10.69 -41.26
CA ASP A 30 29.87 12.14 -41.26
C ASP A 30 29.38 12.85 -39.99
N ASN A 31 28.71 12.14 -39.06
CA ASN A 31 28.27 12.71 -37.80
C ASN A 31 29.17 12.26 -36.64
N LYS A 32 30.15 13.09 -36.28
CA LYS A 32 31.06 12.85 -35.14
C LYS A 32 30.31 12.61 -33.83
N GLN A 33 29.20 13.30 -33.59
CA GLN A 33 28.41 13.15 -32.38
C GLN A 33 27.69 11.79 -32.34
N ALA A 34 27.09 11.36 -33.45
CA ALA A 34 26.46 10.05 -33.57
C ALA A 34 27.48 8.92 -33.46
N ARG A 35 28.65 9.06 -34.11
CA ARG A 35 29.75 8.11 -33.99
C ARG A 35 30.24 7.97 -32.56
N ASN A 36 30.44 9.10 -31.87
CA ASN A 36 30.84 9.08 -30.47
C ASN A 36 29.77 8.47 -29.56
N ALA A 37 28.48 8.69 -29.84
CA ALA A 37 27.38 8.09 -29.10
C ALA A 37 27.32 6.57 -29.33
N LEU A 38 27.52 6.10 -30.56
CA LEU A 38 27.58 4.68 -30.89
C LEU A 38 28.76 3.99 -30.18
N VAL A 39 29.97 4.54 -30.34
CA VAL A 39 31.19 3.96 -29.76
C VAL A 39 31.11 3.93 -28.24
N ASN A 40 30.85 5.08 -27.61
CA ASN A 40 30.89 5.18 -26.15
C ASN A 40 29.65 4.60 -25.45
N GLY A 41 28.53 4.44 -26.18
CA GLY A 41 27.28 3.92 -25.63
C GLY A 41 27.05 2.44 -25.88
N TYR A 42 27.55 1.88 -26.99
CA TYR A 42 27.14 0.56 -27.48
C TYR A 42 28.28 -0.37 -27.90
N LEU A 43 29.47 0.16 -28.22
CA LEU A 43 30.58 -0.66 -28.76
C LEU A 43 31.79 -0.76 -27.83
N LEU A 44 31.69 -0.28 -26.59
CA LEU A 44 32.75 -0.47 -25.60
C LEU A 44 32.81 -1.92 -25.13
N SER A 45 34.02 -2.46 -25.00
CA SER A 45 34.23 -3.73 -24.29
C SER A 45 33.88 -3.57 -22.80
N ALA A 46 33.60 -4.69 -22.11
CA ALA A 46 33.26 -4.66 -20.69
C ALA A 46 34.33 -3.95 -19.83
N ALA A 47 35.61 -4.12 -20.17
CA ALA A 47 36.72 -3.46 -19.47
C ALA A 47 36.76 -1.95 -19.71
N GLU A 48 36.42 -1.50 -20.91
CA GLU A 48 36.33 -0.07 -21.23
C GLU A 48 35.12 0.58 -20.56
N VAL A 49 33.98 -0.12 -20.51
CA VAL A 49 32.80 0.32 -19.75
C VAL A 49 33.15 0.48 -18.27
N LEU A 50 33.79 -0.52 -17.66
CA LEU A 50 34.21 -0.45 -16.26
C LEU A 50 35.10 0.77 -15.99
N LYS A 51 36.13 0.98 -16.82
CA LYS A 51 37.04 2.12 -16.70
C LYS A 51 36.33 3.46 -16.88
N ALA A 52 35.36 3.54 -17.77
CA ALA A 52 34.54 4.74 -17.97
C ALA A 52 33.68 5.03 -16.73
N VAL A 53 33.06 4.01 -16.15
CA VAL A 53 32.27 4.12 -14.91
C VAL A 53 33.15 4.58 -13.74
N GLU A 54 34.32 3.97 -13.53
CA GLU A 54 35.25 4.37 -12.47
C GLU A 54 35.67 5.84 -12.59
N LYS A 55 36.00 6.26 -13.82
CA LYS A 55 36.38 7.65 -14.10
C LYS A 55 35.24 8.61 -13.79
N GLU A 56 34.02 8.25 -14.19
CA GLU A 56 32.84 9.06 -13.96
C GLU A 56 32.50 9.16 -12.47
N TYR A 57 32.53 8.04 -11.75
CA TYR A 57 32.33 8.03 -10.30
C TYR A 57 33.35 8.90 -9.56
N VAL A 58 34.64 8.75 -9.87
CA VAL A 58 35.70 9.58 -9.27
C VAL A 58 35.51 11.07 -9.59
N ARG A 59 35.06 11.39 -10.80
CA ARG A 59 34.77 12.78 -11.19
C ARG A 59 33.62 13.34 -10.36
N ARG A 60 32.54 12.58 -10.18
CA ARG A 60 31.36 12.97 -9.41
C ARG A 60 31.67 13.10 -7.92
N ALA A 61 32.39 12.15 -7.35
CA ALA A 61 32.79 12.12 -5.94
C ALA A 61 33.72 13.31 -5.54
N LYS A 62 34.44 13.89 -6.50
CA LYS A 62 35.27 15.10 -6.28
C LYS A 62 34.49 16.40 -6.38
N SER A 63 33.24 16.36 -6.85
CA SER A 63 32.43 17.57 -6.98
C SER A 63 32.11 18.14 -5.59
N LYS A 64 32.30 19.44 -5.43
CA LYS A 64 31.85 20.21 -4.25
C LYS A 64 30.56 20.98 -4.51
N ARG A 65 29.93 20.77 -5.66
CA ARG A 65 28.64 21.39 -5.99
C ARG A 65 27.59 20.87 -5.02
N PHE A 66 26.82 21.80 -4.46
CA PHE A 66 25.57 21.48 -3.79
C PHE A 66 24.46 21.28 -4.82
N TYR A 67 23.67 20.22 -4.67
CA TYR A 67 22.52 19.92 -5.52
C TYR A 67 21.26 20.13 -4.67
N ASP A 68 20.47 21.14 -5.04
CA ASP A 68 19.17 21.37 -4.43
C ASP A 68 18.13 20.32 -4.86
N TYR A 69 16.92 20.41 -4.32
CA TYR A 69 15.84 19.45 -4.57
C TYR A 69 15.64 19.08 -6.05
N TYR A 70 15.62 20.05 -6.97
CA TYR A 70 15.37 19.76 -8.39
C TYR A 70 16.64 19.30 -9.11
N ASP A 71 17.79 19.86 -8.74
CA ASP A 71 19.08 19.44 -9.28
C ASP A 71 19.47 18.01 -8.85
N ALA A 72 19.02 17.57 -7.66
CA ALA A 72 19.29 16.24 -7.10
C ALA A 72 18.65 15.12 -7.93
N ASP A 73 17.39 15.30 -8.36
CA ASP A 73 16.69 14.31 -9.19
C ASP A 73 17.41 14.08 -10.52
N ALA A 74 17.74 15.17 -11.22
CA ALA A 74 18.50 15.08 -12.47
C ALA A 74 19.90 14.47 -12.27
N PHE A 75 20.52 14.74 -11.12
CA PHE A 75 21.80 14.16 -10.76
C PHE A 75 21.71 12.64 -10.56
N PHE A 76 20.75 12.13 -9.79
CA PHE A 76 20.60 10.68 -9.59
C PHE A 76 20.15 9.95 -10.86
N ASP A 77 19.31 10.57 -11.70
CA ASP A 77 18.98 10.05 -13.03
C ASP A 77 20.22 9.92 -13.92
N GLU A 78 21.14 10.88 -13.84
CA GLU A 78 22.39 10.83 -14.57
C GLU A 78 23.34 9.75 -14.03
N LEU A 79 23.46 9.61 -12.71
CA LEU A 79 24.24 8.52 -12.10
C LEU A 79 23.68 7.14 -12.46
N THR A 80 22.36 7.01 -12.48
CA THR A 80 21.69 5.77 -12.88
C THR A 80 22.06 5.37 -14.30
N ARG A 81 22.02 6.31 -15.24
CA ARG A 81 22.33 6.06 -16.66
C ARG A 81 23.82 5.88 -16.93
N SER A 82 24.68 6.62 -16.25
CA SER A 82 26.12 6.67 -16.54
C SER A 82 26.98 5.72 -15.69
N ILE A 83 26.46 5.24 -14.56
CA ILE A 83 27.18 4.39 -13.61
C ILE A 83 26.42 3.09 -13.36
N ALA A 84 25.24 3.16 -12.73
CA ALA A 84 24.58 1.95 -12.21
C ALA A 84 24.13 0.99 -13.34
N THR A 85 23.47 1.52 -14.37
CA THR A 85 22.99 0.70 -15.50
C THR A 85 24.14 0.07 -16.30
N PRO A 86 25.22 0.80 -16.64
CA PRO A 86 26.41 0.19 -17.23
C PRO A 86 27.01 -0.94 -16.39
N LEU A 87 27.09 -0.78 -15.05
CA LEU A 87 27.60 -1.84 -14.17
C LEU A 87 26.75 -3.11 -14.23
N VAL A 88 25.42 -2.97 -14.22
CA VAL A 88 24.51 -4.11 -14.43
C VAL A 88 24.82 -4.82 -15.74
N GLY A 89 25.03 -4.06 -16.83
CA GLY A 89 25.30 -4.60 -18.16
C GLY A 89 26.58 -5.43 -18.26
N ILE A 90 27.60 -5.12 -17.43
CA ILE A 90 28.89 -5.83 -17.44
C ILE A 90 29.08 -6.82 -16.28
N ALA A 91 28.09 -6.95 -15.38
CA ALA A 91 28.18 -7.77 -14.17
C ALA A 91 28.53 -9.24 -14.43
N HIS A 92 28.08 -9.81 -15.56
CA HIS A 92 28.42 -11.19 -15.93
C HIS A 92 29.80 -11.33 -16.57
N ALA A 93 30.29 -10.29 -17.25
CA ALA A 93 31.57 -10.32 -17.96
C ALA A 93 32.76 -10.05 -17.04
N LEU A 94 32.58 -9.16 -16.05
CA LEU A 94 33.62 -8.75 -15.09
C LEU A 94 33.10 -8.81 -13.65
N PRO A 95 32.70 -10.00 -13.16
CA PRO A 95 31.95 -10.11 -11.91
C PRO A 95 32.70 -9.63 -10.67
N GLU A 96 33.99 -9.93 -10.55
CA GLU A 96 34.78 -9.54 -9.38
C GLU A 96 35.01 -8.03 -9.32
N GLN A 97 35.27 -7.41 -10.49
CA GLN A 97 35.51 -5.98 -10.58
C GLN A 97 34.22 -5.18 -10.34
N VAL A 98 33.11 -5.64 -10.92
CA VAL A 98 31.79 -5.02 -10.71
C VAL A 98 31.35 -5.17 -9.27
N GLU A 99 31.58 -6.33 -8.65
CA GLU A 99 31.32 -6.53 -7.21
C GLU A 99 32.09 -5.49 -6.38
N SER A 100 33.41 -5.45 -6.55
CA SER A 100 34.27 -4.58 -5.75
C SER A 100 33.90 -3.10 -5.90
N LEU A 101 33.58 -2.66 -7.13
CA LEU A 101 33.22 -1.28 -7.38
C LEU A 101 31.83 -0.92 -6.83
N SER A 102 30.86 -1.81 -6.99
CA SER A 102 29.50 -1.59 -6.49
C SER A 102 29.49 -1.51 -4.97
N VAL A 103 30.17 -2.44 -4.28
CA VAL A 103 30.32 -2.43 -2.81
C VAL A 103 30.98 -1.14 -2.34
N LYS A 104 32.05 -0.69 -3.02
CA LYS A 104 32.71 0.57 -2.68
C LYS A 104 31.73 1.74 -2.78
N MET A 105 30.98 1.85 -3.88
CA MET A 105 30.03 2.94 -4.10
C MET A 105 28.91 2.94 -3.06
N MET A 106 28.41 1.76 -2.66
CA MET A 106 27.38 1.62 -1.64
C MET A 106 27.89 2.05 -0.26
N LEU A 107 29.05 1.55 0.17
CA LEU A 107 29.62 1.89 1.48
C LEU A 107 30.11 3.35 1.58
N GLU A 108 30.41 3.99 0.45
CA GLU A 108 30.78 5.41 0.38
C GLU A 108 29.57 6.34 0.15
N PHE A 109 28.35 5.79 0.03
CA PHE A 109 27.20 6.52 -0.49
C PHE A 109 26.85 7.78 0.32
N GLU A 110 26.75 7.68 1.65
CA GLU A 110 26.47 8.84 2.52
C GLU A 110 27.48 9.97 2.33
N LYS A 111 28.77 9.60 2.24
CA LYS A 111 29.82 10.58 2.00
C LYS A 111 29.69 11.19 0.60
N PHE A 112 29.32 10.38 -0.38
CA PHE A 112 29.13 10.79 -1.76
C PHE A 112 27.93 11.75 -1.92
N THR A 113 26.84 11.53 -1.18
CA THR A 113 25.61 12.34 -1.24
C THR A 113 25.56 13.47 -0.22
N GLY A 114 26.58 13.69 0.60
CA GLY A 114 26.55 14.70 1.67
C GLY A 114 26.31 16.15 1.23
N ASN A 115 26.43 16.47 -0.06
CA ASN A 115 26.08 17.79 -0.64
C ASN A 115 24.86 17.73 -1.59
N VAL A 116 24.02 16.71 -1.47
CA VAL A 116 22.85 16.48 -2.34
C VAL A 116 21.61 16.44 -1.45
N ASP A 117 20.58 17.19 -1.82
CA ASP A 117 19.27 17.08 -1.19
C ASP A 117 18.61 15.73 -1.55
N THR A 118 18.54 14.81 -0.59
CA THR A 118 17.97 13.46 -0.79
C THR A 118 16.48 13.36 -0.42
N SER A 119 15.84 14.49 -0.09
CA SER A 119 14.45 14.50 0.42
C SER A 119 13.40 14.08 -0.60
N SER A 120 13.69 14.15 -1.90
CA SER A 120 12.79 13.67 -2.97
C SER A 120 12.70 12.14 -3.04
N GLY A 121 13.71 11.42 -2.53
CA GLY A 121 13.81 9.97 -2.62
C GLY A 121 14.33 9.43 -3.95
N SER A 122 14.64 10.27 -4.95
CA SER A 122 15.15 9.84 -6.27
C SER A 122 16.45 9.04 -6.23
N TRP A 123 17.23 9.23 -5.16
CA TRP A 123 18.43 8.47 -4.88
C TRP A 123 18.18 6.95 -4.74
N MET A 124 16.97 6.55 -4.32
CA MET A 124 16.62 5.15 -4.13
C MET A 124 16.65 4.36 -5.44
N ASP A 125 16.30 4.98 -6.57
CA ASP A 125 16.32 4.31 -7.88
C ASP A 125 17.77 4.00 -8.30
N TYR A 126 18.66 4.99 -8.18
CA TYR A 126 20.09 4.80 -8.41
C TYR A 126 20.66 3.69 -7.52
N TYR A 127 20.38 3.77 -6.22
CA TYR A 127 20.91 2.85 -5.23
C TYR A 127 20.38 1.42 -5.43
N THR A 128 19.11 1.27 -5.83
CA THR A 128 18.50 -0.03 -6.16
C THR A 128 19.15 -0.68 -7.37
N ILE A 129 19.48 0.08 -8.40
CA ILE A 129 20.16 -0.45 -9.59
C ILE A 129 21.62 -0.79 -9.28
N LEU A 130 22.28 -0.03 -8.40
CA LEU A 130 23.62 -0.36 -7.92
C LEU A 130 23.64 -1.67 -7.12
N LEU A 131 22.67 -1.87 -6.23
CA LEU A 131 22.45 -3.14 -5.53
C LEU A 131 22.19 -4.28 -6.53
N ASP A 132 21.43 -4.05 -7.60
CA ASP A 132 21.19 -5.04 -8.64
C ASP A 132 22.48 -5.43 -9.38
N ALA A 133 23.36 -4.46 -9.68
CA ALA A 133 24.68 -4.72 -10.26
C ALA A 133 25.54 -5.61 -9.35
N TRP A 134 25.59 -5.28 -8.06
CA TRP A 134 26.32 -6.06 -7.06
C TRP A 134 25.79 -7.50 -6.93
N MET A 135 24.47 -7.67 -6.81
CA MET A 135 23.87 -9.00 -6.67
C MET A 135 24.06 -9.85 -7.93
N LYS A 136 23.93 -9.26 -9.13
CA LYS A 136 24.21 -9.95 -10.40
C LYS A 136 25.68 -10.35 -10.54
N SER A 137 26.61 -9.51 -10.08
CA SER A 137 28.02 -9.81 -10.15
C SER A 137 28.42 -10.94 -9.21
N LEU A 138 27.81 -11.01 -8.01
CA LEU A 138 27.94 -12.16 -7.09
C LEU A 138 27.34 -13.43 -7.71
N GLY A 139 26.13 -13.34 -8.27
CA GLY A 139 25.45 -14.46 -8.93
C GLY A 139 26.16 -14.98 -10.19
N ALA A 140 27.05 -14.19 -10.79
CA ALA A 140 27.90 -14.64 -11.90
C ALA A 140 29.14 -15.44 -11.42
N GLN A 141 29.51 -15.35 -10.15
CA GLN A 141 30.66 -16.07 -9.57
C GLN A 141 30.31 -17.51 -9.16
N LYS A 142 29.53 -18.23 -9.98
CA LYS A 142 28.94 -19.54 -9.64
C LYS A 142 29.96 -20.65 -9.35
N ASN A 143 31.21 -20.49 -9.78
CA ASN A 143 32.27 -21.47 -9.55
C ASN A 143 32.94 -21.31 -8.17
N ASN A 144 32.63 -20.25 -7.44
CA ASN A 144 33.15 -20.03 -6.10
C ASN A 144 32.34 -20.82 -5.05
N ASP A 145 33.00 -21.17 -3.95
CA ASP A 145 32.36 -21.79 -2.79
C ASP A 145 31.20 -20.91 -2.26
N PRO A 146 29.98 -21.46 -2.08
CA PRO A 146 28.86 -20.74 -1.49
C PRO A 146 29.20 -20.03 -0.18
N ALA A 147 30.05 -20.61 0.67
CA ALA A 147 30.44 -19.98 1.94
C ALA A 147 31.28 -18.71 1.72
N PHE A 148 32.11 -18.70 0.67
CA PHE A 148 32.88 -17.53 0.29
C PHE A 148 31.99 -16.38 -0.20
N ILE A 149 31.01 -16.68 -1.06
CA ILE A 149 30.04 -15.68 -1.54
C ILE A 149 29.15 -15.17 -0.40
N ALA A 150 28.66 -16.07 0.47
CA ALA A 150 27.88 -15.70 1.64
C ALA A 150 28.64 -14.73 2.56
N LYS A 151 29.93 -15.00 2.81
CA LYS A 151 30.79 -14.13 3.62
C LYS A 151 30.98 -12.74 3.00
N LYS A 152 31.15 -12.67 1.67
CA LYS A 152 31.23 -11.38 0.94
C LYS A 152 29.96 -10.56 1.14
N ILE A 153 28.79 -11.19 0.96
CA ILE A 153 27.49 -10.53 1.19
C ILE A 153 27.37 -10.08 2.64
N PHE A 154 27.60 -10.98 3.60
CA PHE A 154 27.42 -10.72 5.01
C PHE A 154 28.26 -9.54 5.50
N THR A 155 29.51 -9.46 5.06
CA THR A 155 30.44 -8.37 5.42
C THR A 155 29.93 -6.98 5.00
N VAL A 156 29.16 -6.91 3.92
CA VAL A 156 28.59 -5.66 3.41
C VAL A 156 27.28 -5.35 4.12
N VAL A 157 26.34 -6.30 4.17
CA VAL A 157 25.00 -6.06 4.74
C VAL A 157 25.04 -5.74 6.24
N GLU A 158 26.05 -6.19 6.98
CA GLU A 158 26.24 -5.79 8.38
C GLU A 158 26.61 -4.32 8.57
N ARG A 159 27.12 -3.67 7.52
CA ARG A 159 27.57 -2.27 7.55
C ARG A 159 26.62 -1.34 6.82
N GLU A 160 25.62 -1.91 6.16
CA GLU A 160 24.71 -1.21 5.28
C GLU A 160 23.35 -1.07 5.96
N PHE A 161 22.80 0.14 5.97
CA PHE A 161 21.63 0.49 6.78
C PHE A 161 20.40 0.79 5.91
N TYR A 162 20.55 0.94 4.59
CA TYR A 162 19.41 1.24 3.71
C TYR A 162 18.51 0.05 3.41
N PHE A 163 18.96 -1.18 3.64
CA PHE A 163 18.16 -2.35 3.32
C PHE A 163 18.36 -3.49 4.31
N GLY A 164 17.26 -4.18 4.62
CA GLY A 164 17.26 -5.38 5.46
C GLY A 164 17.33 -6.67 4.65
N ILE A 165 17.12 -7.79 5.33
CA ILE A 165 17.06 -9.13 4.72
C ILE A 165 16.01 -9.30 3.61
N GLU A 166 15.02 -8.40 3.54
CA GLU A 166 13.96 -8.42 2.53
C GLU A 166 14.49 -8.34 1.09
N ILE A 167 15.69 -7.78 0.87
CA ILE A 167 16.33 -7.77 -0.45
C ILE A 167 16.49 -9.18 -1.02
N PHE A 168 16.68 -10.18 -0.15
CA PHE A 168 16.94 -11.54 -0.57
C PHE A 168 15.70 -12.20 -1.19
N LYS A 169 14.49 -11.66 -0.98
CA LYS A 169 13.28 -12.09 -1.72
C LYS A 169 13.48 -11.93 -3.22
N LYS A 170 14.00 -10.78 -3.66
CA LYS A 170 14.25 -10.49 -5.08
C LYS A 170 15.38 -11.35 -5.66
N TYR A 171 16.43 -11.60 -4.87
CA TYR A 171 17.66 -12.26 -5.35
C TYR A 171 17.76 -13.74 -4.99
N ARG A 172 16.72 -14.34 -4.40
CA ARG A 172 16.72 -15.76 -3.98
C ARG A 172 17.11 -16.71 -5.11
N ALA A 173 16.51 -16.57 -6.29
CA ALA A 173 16.80 -17.44 -7.42
C ALA A 173 18.21 -17.24 -7.99
N LEU A 174 18.74 -16.02 -7.86
CA LEU A 174 20.07 -15.65 -8.35
C LEU A 174 21.19 -16.20 -7.46
N LEU A 175 21.03 -16.09 -6.14
CA LEU A 175 22.01 -16.53 -5.15
C LEU A 175 21.89 -18.02 -4.82
N GLY A 176 20.68 -18.57 -4.88
CA GLY A 176 20.41 -19.95 -4.49
C GLY A 176 20.31 -20.13 -2.96
N THR A 177 19.68 -21.24 -2.58
CA THR A 177 19.34 -21.52 -1.17
C THR A 177 20.58 -21.74 -0.30
N ASP A 178 21.65 -22.34 -0.82
CA ASP A 178 22.84 -22.65 -0.01
C ASP A 178 23.56 -21.40 0.50
N ILE A 179 23.69 -20.37 -0.35
CA ILE A 179 24.26 -19.08 0.06
C ILE A 179 23.38 -18.43 1.13
N LEU A 180 22.06 -18.38 0.90
CA LEU A 180 21.12 -17.79 1.87
C LEU A 180 21.11 -18.55 3.20
N ARG A 181 21.27 -19.87 3.17
CA ARG A 181 21.35 -20.73 4.37
C ARG A 181 22.57 -20.36 5.21
N ILE A 182 23.72 -20.17 4.57
CA ILE A 182 24.96 -19.77 5.26
C ILE A 182 24.82 -18.36 5.84
N ILE A 183 24.23 -17.42 5.10
CA ILE A 183 23.96 -16.05 5.59
C ILE A 183 23.04 -16.10 6.81
N ARG A 184 21.96 -16.90 6.77
CA ARG A 184 21.08 -17.13 7.92
C ARG A 184 21.85 -17.65 9.11
N ASP A 185 22.69 -18.66 8.92
CA ASP A 185 23.47 -19.27 10.00
C ASP A 185 24.45 -18.25 10.61
N MET A 186 25.02 -17.34 9.81
CA MET A 186 25.84 -16.23 10.30
C MET A 186 25.04 -15.25 11.17
N TYR A 187 23.81 -14.87 10.77
CA TYR A 187 22.92 -14.07 11.61
C TYR A 187 22.57 -14.80 12.92
N TYR A 188 22.24 -16.10 12.83
CA TYR A 188 21.90 -16.91 13.99
C TYR A 188 23.05 -17.03 14.98
N GLN A 189 24.28 -17.27 14.50
CA GLN A 189 25.50 -17.29 15.33
C GLN A 189 25.75 -15.95 16.04
N LYS A 190 25.37 -14.84 15.42
CA LYS A 190 25.43 -13.49 16.02
C LYS A 190 24.24 -13.15 16.92
N LYS A 191 23.33 -14.09 17.18
CA LYS A 191 22.10 -13.91 17.96
C LYS A 191 21.14 -12.87 17.36
N LEU A 192 21.22 -12.67 16.04
CA LEU A 192 20.32 -11.83 15.27
C LEU A 192 19.15 -12.71 14.79
N HIS A 193 18.30 -13.11 15.75
CA HIS A 193 17.23 -14.09 15.55
C HIS A 193 16.18 -13.60 14.55
N ARG A 194 15.84 -12.31 14.55
CA ARG A 194 14.87 -11.72 13.63
C ARG A 194 15.30 -11.90 12.16
N GLU A 195 16.55 -11.59 11.86
CA GLU A 195 17.14 -11.71 10.54
C GLU A 195 17.26 -13.18 10.11
N ALA A 196 17.66 -14.06 11.03
CA ALA A 196 17.72 -15.50 10.77
C ALA A 196 16.33 -16.10 10.48
N LEU A 197 15.31 -15.74 11.26
CA LEU A 197 13.93 -16.18 11.04
C LEU A 197 13.38 -15.66 9.71
N GLY A 198 13.56 -14.36 9.42
CA GLY A 198 13.07 -13.79 8.16
C GLY A 198 13.77 -14.39 6.93
N LEU A 199 15.08 -14.65 6.97
CA LEU A 199 15.75 -15.40 5.90
C LEU A 199 15.22 -16.83 5.77
N SER A 200 14.92 -17.50 6.87
CA SER A 200 14.32 -18.83 6.86
C SER A 200 12.94 -18.82 6.21
N MET A 201 12.12 -17.79 6.46
CA MET A 201 10.86 -17.58 5.75
C MET A 201 11.06 -17.35 4.25
N ILE A 202 12.05 -16.53 3.87
CA ILE A 202 12.38 -16.29 2.45
C ILE A 202 12.76 -17.60 1.74
N MET A 203 13.52 -18.45 2.41
CA MET A 203 13.93 -19.76 1.89
C MET A 203 12.83 -20.83 2.00
N LYS A 204 11.80 -20.61 2.81
CA LYS A 204 10.84 -21.63 3.27
C LYS A 204 11.53 -22.81 3.98
N ASP A 205 12.52 -22.53 4.81
CA ASP A 205 13.27 -23.55 5.56
C ASP A 205 12.48 -23.97 6.82
N LEU A 206 11.57 -24.92 6.64
CA LEU A 206 10.71 -25.43 7.71
C LEU A 206 11.48 -26.10 8.86
N ASP A 207 12.60 -26.75 8.57
CA ASP A 207 13.38 -27.45 9.59
C ASP A 207 14.00 -26.44 10.57
N PHE A 208 14.58 -25.35 10.05
CA PHE A 208 15.10 -24.28 10.88
C PHE A 208 13.98 -23.59 11.68
N LEU A 209 12.84 -23.28 11.04
CA LEU A 209 11.70 -22.64 11.73
C LEU A 209 11.15 -23.54 12.85
N THR A 210 11.05 -24.86 12.61
CA THR A 210 10.65 -25.84 13.63
C THR A 210 11.63 -25.86 14.80
N MET A 211 12.93 -25.86 14.52
CA MET A 211 13.97 -25.82 15.55
C MET A 211 13.87 -24.53 16.38
N ALA A 212 13.79 -23.37 15.72
CA ALA A 212 13.72 -22.07 16.39
C ALA A 212 12.43 -21.94 17.24
N PHE A 213 11.30 -22.43 16.74
CA PHE A 213 10.04 -22.47 17.49
C PHE A 213 10.17 -23.35 18.75
N LYS A 214 10.75 -24.56 18.63
CA LYS A 214 10.96 -25.46 19.78
C LYS A 214 11.94 -24.91 20.82
N ASN A 215 12.84 -24.04 20.41
CA ASN A 215 13.83 -23.39 21.26
C ASN A 215 13.33 -22.07 21.86
N ASP A 216 12.07 -21.68 21.62
CA ASP A 216 11.49 -20.40 22.06
C ASP A 216 12.26 -19.16 21.54
N GLU A 217 12.69 -19.22 20.27
CA GLU A 217 13.49 -18.16 19.65
C GLU A 217 12.65 -17.16 18.83
N PHE A 218 11.32 -17.30 18.85
CA PHE A 218 10.40 -16.42 18.14
C PHE A 218 10.14 -15.15 18.96
N CYS A 219 10.76 -14.04 18.56
CA CYS A 219 10.70 -12.79 19.34
C CYS A 219 9.51 -11.85 19.05
N HIS A 220 8.66 -12.15 18.05
CA HIS A 220 7.52 -11.30 17.67
C HIS A 220 6.34 -12.15 17.19
N SER A 221 5.10 -11.68 17.43
CA SER A 221 3.85 -12.30 16.97
C SER A 221 3.86 -12.62 15.47
N THR A 222 4.43 -11.73 14.67
CA THR A 222 4.57 -11.89 13.22
C THR A 222 5.35 -13.14 12.82
N HIS A 223 6.34 -13.58 13.61
CA HIS A 223 7.07 -14.82 13.33
C HIS A 223 6.17 -16.06 13.47
N TYR A 224 5.30 -16.08 14.48
CA TYR A 224 4.31 -17.15 14.65
C TYR A 224 3.31 -17.16 13.50
N PHE A 225 2.84 -15.98 13.08
CA PHE A 225 1.89 -15.86 11.96
C PHE A 225 2.48 -16.30 10.63
N ASP A 226 3.70 -15.85 10.33
CA ASP A 226 4.39 -16.21 9.10
C ASP A 226 4.71 -17.71 9.05
N TYR A 227 5.13 -18.28 10.19
CA TYR A 227 5.37 -19.71 10.28
C TYR A 227 4.07 -20.53 10.16
N ALA A 228 2.98 -20.11 10.81
CA ALA A 228 1.67 -20.76 10.70
C ALA A 228 1.15 -20.74 9.25
N ARG A 229 1.28 -19.61 8.54
CA ARG A 229 0.94 -19.51 7.11
C ARG A 229 1.73 -20.51 6.27
N LEU A 230 3.03 -20.61 6.51
CA LEU A 230 3.88 -21.55 5.77
C LEU A 230 3.52 -23.01 6.06
N LEU A 231 3.18 -23.35 7.31
CA LEU A 231 2.69 -24.69 7.66
C LEU A 231 1.39 -25.03 6.92
N MET A 232 0.46 -24.07 6.82
CA MET A 232 -0.78 -24.24 6.06
C MET A 232 -0.53 -24.40 4.55
N GLU A 233 0.39 -23.61 3.97
CA GLU A 233 0.81 -23.78 2.57
C GLU A 233 1.34 -25.20 2.28
N GLU A 234 1.98 -25.82 3.28
CA GLU A 234 2.55 -27.17 3.20
C GLU A 234 1.57 -28.26 3.71
N LEU A 235 0.28 -27.95 3.80
CA LEU A 235 -0.80 -28.85 4.22
C LEU A 235 -0.63 -29.43 5.64
N ARG A 236 0.02 -28.67 6.54
CA ARG A 236 0.25 -29.01 7.95
C ARG A 236 -0.61 -28.13 8.86
N SER A 237 -1.90 -28.05 8.60
CA SER A 237 -2.83 -27.14 9.30
C SER A 237 -2.96 -27.48 10.80
N ASP A 238 -2.87 -28.74 11.21
CA ASP A 238 -2.81 -29.11 12.64
C ASP A 238 -1.56 -28.56 13.36
N ASP A 239 -0.39 -28.59 12.71
CA ASP A 239 0.84 -27.98 13.26
C ASP A 239 0.69 -26.46 13.36
N ALA A 240 0.05 -25.82 12.36
CA ALA A 240 -0.23 -24.39 12.39
C ALA A 240 -1.14 -24.03 13.58
N LEU A 241 -2.16 -24.84 13.87
CA LEU A 241 -3.02 -24.67 15.05
C LEU A 241 -2.23 -24.78 16.36
N ALA A 242 -1.27 -25.71 16.44
CA ALA A 242 -0.41 -25.86 17.61
C ALA A 242 0.47 -24.63 17.85
N VAL A 243 1.09 -24.09 16.79
CA VAL A 243 1.91 -22.85 16.84
C VAL A 243 1.08 -21.64 17.28
N LEU A 244 -0.12 -21.47 16.73
CA LEU A 244 -1.00 -20.36 17.10
C LEU A 244 -1.48 -20.47 18.55
N LYS A 245 -1.74 -21.69 19.05
CA LYS A 245 -2.12 -21.91 20.44
C LYS A 245 -0.99 -21.62 21.42
N SER A 246 0.26 -21.99 21.09
CA SER A 246 1.39 -21.69 21.98
C SER A 246 1.58 -20.19 22.13
N GLN A 247 1.56 -19.44 21.02
CA GLN A 247 1.70 -17.99 21.03
C GLN A 247 0.63 -17.30 21.91
N ARG A 248 -0.60 -17.83 21.92
CA ARG A 248 -1.69 -17.32 22.75
C ARG A 248 -1.53 -17.61 24.25
N ASN A 249 -0.78 -18.66 24.61
CA ASN A 249 -0.51 -18.96 26.01
C ASN A 249 0.64 -18.12 26.58
N ASP A 250 1.57 -17.69 25.71
CA ASP A 250 2.76 -16.93 26.10
C ASP A 250 2.51 -15.40 26.14
N ASP A 251 1.45 -14.92 25.49
CA ASP A 251 1.11 -13.49 25.36
C ASP A 251 -0.28 -13.20 25.98
N GLU A 252 -0.30 -12.55 27.16
CA GLU A 252 -1.55 -12.13 27.82
C GLU A 252 -2.34 -11.11 26.98
N ASP A 253 -1.68 -10.36 26.10
CA ASP A 253 -2.26 -9.32 25.25
C ASP A 253 -1.84 -9.50 23.79
N ILE A 254 -2.46 -10.48 23.09
CA ILE A 254 -2.24 -10.71 21.65
C ILE A 254 -2.37 -9.39 20.88
N THR A 255 -1.23 -8.84 20.45
CA THR A 255 -1.15 -7.50 19.86
C THR A 255 -1.94 -7.39 18.54
N ASP A 256 -2.09 -8.50 17.79
CA ASP A 256 -2.81 -8.57 16.51
C ASP A 256 -3.91 -9.65 16.52
N ASN A 257 -4.84 -9.53 17.46
CA ASN A 257 -5.91 -10.51 17.67
C ASN A 257 -6.75 -10.79 16.40
N ILE A 258 -6.87 -9.83 15.47
CA ILE A 258 -7.60 -10.09 14.22
C ILE A 258 -6.83 -11.07 13.32
N ILE A 259 -5.52 -10.86 13.12
CA ILE A 259 -4.68 -11.74 12.29
C ILE A 259 -4.61 -13.14 12.91
N TRP A 260 -4.48 -13.21 14.24
CA TRP A 260 -4.48 -14.49 14.95
C TRP A 260 -5.78 -15.27 14.68
N ASN A 261 -6.95 -14.64 14.88
CA ASN A 261 -8.24 -15.32 14.66
C ASN A 261 -8.42 -15.72 13.19
N GLU A 262 -8.02 -14.86 12.25
CA GLU A 262 -8.07 -15.16 10.81
C GLU A 262 -7.29 -16.43 10.47
N LEU A 263 -6.02 -16.51 10.91
CA LEU A 263 -5.16 -17.67 10.67
C LEU A 263 -5.68 -18.92 11.39
N PHE A 264 -6.10 -18.78 12.64
CA PHE A 264 -6.60 -19.89 13.43
C PHE A 264 -7.86 -20.51 12.82
N ILE A 265 -8.81 -19.68 12.41
CA ILE A 265 -10.04 -20.13 11.75
C ILE A 265 -9.72 -20.76 10.39
N GLN A 266 -8.85 -20.16 9.59
CA GLN A 266 -8.47 -20.71 8.29
C GLN A 266 -7.80 -22.09 8.46
N ALA A 267 -6.91 -22.26 9.44
CA ALA A 267 -6.31 -23.56 9.76
C ALA A 267 -7.34 -24.60 10.22
N LEU A 268 -8.34 -24.22 11.03
CA LEU A 268 -9.46 -25.11 11.39
C LEU A 268 -10.27 -25.55 10.16
N ILE A 269 -10.51 -24.65 9.20
CA ILE A 269 -11.24 -24.97 7.97
C ILE A 269 -10.48 -25.98 7.12
N GLU A 270 -9.17 -25.78 6.95
CA GLU A 270 -8.30 -26.68 6.17
C GLU A 270 -8.16 -28.06 6.81
N GLU A 271 -8.10 -28.13 8.14
CA GLU A 271 -8.12 -29.39 8.91
C GLU A 271 -9.51 -30.08 8.91
N GLY A 272 -10.52 -29.46 8.30
CA GLY A 272 -11.89 -30.01 8.25
C GLY A 272 -12.70 -29.84 9.55
N ARG A 273 -12.18 -29.10 10.53
CA ARG A 273 -12.82 -28.79 11.83
C ARG A 273 -13.84 -27.66 11.71
N LYS A 274 -14.79 -27.82 10.79
CA LYS A 274 -15.73 -26.77 10.36
C LYS A 274 -16.63 -26.23 11.48
N GLU A 275 -17.11 -27.08 12.38
CA GLU A 275 -17.96 -26.64 13.50
C GLU A 275 -17.21 -25.75 14.47
N GLU A 276 -15.95 -26.08 14.77
CA GLU A 276 -15.08 -25.25 15.59
C GLU A 276 -14.77 -23.92 14.88
N ALA A 277 -14.46 -23.96 13.58
CA ALA A 277 -14.23 -22.76 12.79
C ALA A 277 -15.44 -21.82 12.84
N LYS A 278 -16.66 -22.34 12.64
CA LYS A 278 -17.90 -21.56 12.73
C LYS A 278 -18.10 -20.91 14.10
N ALA A 279 -17.86 -21.66 15.19
CA ALA A 279 -17.96 -21.12 16.55
C ALA A 279 -16.94 -19.99 16.80
N HIS A 280 -15.71 -20.18 16.33
CA HIS A 280 -14.67 -19.15 16.40
C HIS A 280 -15.00 -17.91 15.58
N CYS A 281 -15.53 -18.04 14.36
CA CYS A 281 -15.99 -16.91 13.56
C CYS A 281 -17.04 -16.07 14.28
N ILE A 282 -18.06 -16.71 14.88
CA ILE A 282 -19.11 -16.00 15.62
C ILE A 282 -18.51 -15.25 16.82
N THR A 283 -17.60 -15.90 17.55
CA THR A 283 -16.96 -15.31 18.73
C THR A 283 -16.09 -14.11 18.35
N ALA A 284 -15.23 -14.25 17.34
CA ALA A 284 -14.36 -13.19 16.85
C ALA A 284 -15.17 -12.02 16.27
N PHE A 285 -16.21 -12.30 15.48
CA PHE A 285 -17.12 -11.28 14.96
C PHE A 285 -17.85 -10.53 16.07
N THR A 286 -18.31 -11.21 17.13
CA THR A 286 -19.00 -10.57 18.25
C THR A 286 -18.10 -9.55 18.97
N PHE A 287 -16.80 -9.84 19.06
CA PHE A 287 -15.85 -8.97 19.76
C PHE A 287 -15.29 -7.85 18.87
N GLN A 288 -15.08 -8.12 17.59
CA GLN A 288 -14.32 -7.24 16.68
C GLN A 288 -15.17 -6.59 15.58
N GLY A 289 -16.33 -7.17 15.24
CA GLY A 289 -17.23 -6.67 14.19
C GLY A 289 -16.64 -6.71 12.77
N ASP A 290 -15.55 -7.45 12.55
CA ASP A 290 -14.83 -7.46 11.27
C ASP A 290 -15.45 -8.47 10.28
N THR A 291 -15.80 -7.99 9.09
CA THR A 291 -16.45 -8.77 8.02
C THR A 291 -15.63 -9.97 7.55
N ARG A 292 -14.30 -9.98 7.76
CA ARG A 292 -13.45 -11.15 7.48
C ARG A 292 -13.95 -12.42 8.16
N PHE A 293 -14.46 -12.33 9.39
CA PHE A 293 -14.97 -13.50 10.11
C PHE A 293 -16.27 -14.03 9.54
N TYR A 294 -17.12 -13.17 8.99
CA TYR A 294 -18.30 -13.60 8.24
C TYR A 294 -17.89 -14.36 6.97
N HIS A 295 -16.92 -13.84 6.20
CA HIS A 295 -16.43 -14.54 5.02
C HIS A 295 -15.81 -15.90 5.36
N LEU A 296 -15.01 -15.99 6.42
CA LEU A 296 -14.48 -17.28 6.90
C LEU A 296 -15.60 -18.22 7.35
N TYR A 297 -16.64 -17.72 8.01
CA TYR A 297 -17.80 -18.52 8.39
C TYR A 297 -18.46 -19.13 7.15
N THR A 298 -18.70 -18.33 6.11
CA THR A 298 -19.32 -18.82 4.86
C THR A 298 -18.47 -19.86 4.14
N LYS A 299 -17.13 -19.83 4.28
CA LYS A 299 -16.25 -20.90 3.77
C LYS A 299 -16.42 -22.22 4.54
N ALA A 300 -16.65 -22.15 5.84
CA ALA A 300 -16.84 -23.31 6.71
C ALA A 300 -18.26 -23.90 6.63
N ALA A 301 -19.25 -23.07 6.30
CA ALA A 301 -20.66 -23.42 6.30
C ALA A 301 -21.14 -24.13 5.02
N GLU A 302 -22.43 -24.44 4.98
CA GLU A 302 -23.07 -25.05 3.82
C GLU A 302 -23.14 -24.05 2.66
N LYS A 303 -22.88 -24.54 1.45
CA LYS A 303 -23.03 -23.72 0.25
C LYS A 303 -24.51 -23.41 0.03
N ASP A 304 -24.79 -22.22 -0.51
CA ASP A 304 -26.13 -21.76 -0.92
C ASP A 304 -27.12 -21.40 0.22
N VAL A 305 -26.67 -21.32 1.47
CA VAL A 305 -27.46 -20.78 2.59
C VAL A 305 -27.03 -19.34 2.90
N ASP A 306 -28.00 -18.41 2.96
CA ASP A 306 -27.74 -17.04 3.42
C ASP A 306 -27.56 -17.00 4.93
N HIS A 307 -26.31 -16.84 5.37
CA HIS A 307 -25.93 -16.73 6.78
C HIS A 307 -25.86 -15.29 7.29
N SER A 308 -26.05 -14.30 6.41
CA SER A 308 -26.03 -12.88 6.79
C SER A 308 -27.01 -12.52 7.91
N PRO A 309 -28.23 -13.11 8.03
CA PRO A 309 -29.19 -12.71 9.08
C PRO A 309 -28.66 -12.91 10.50
N ALA A 310 -27.85 -13.95 10.75
CA ALA A 310 -27.28 -14.19 12.08
C ALA A 310 -26.22 -13.14 12.46
N PHE A 311 -25.34 -12.79 11.52
CA PHE A 311 -24.29 -11.80 11.72
C PHE A 311 -24.86 -10.37 11.77
N LEU A 312 -25.87 -10.07 10.95
CA LEU A 312 -26.63 -8.82 11.00
C LEU A 312 -27.29 -8.65 12.38
N LYS A 313 -27.82 -9.73 12.97
CA LYS A 313 -28.38 -9.68 14.33
C LYS A 313 -27.30 -9.35 15.36
N ILE A 314 -26.15 -10.03 15.31
CA ILE A 314 -25.02 -9.76 16.23
C ILE A 314 -24.58 -8.30 16.10
N ALA A 315 -24.35 -7.81 14.87
CA ALA A 315 -23.95 -6.43 14.62
C ALA A 315 -25.00 -5.42 15.12
N LYS A 316 -26.29 -5.74 14.95
CA LYS A 316 -27.39 -4.92 15.47
C LYS A 316 -27.42 -4.87 17.00
N ASP A 317 -27.19 -5.99 17.65
CA ASP A 317 -27.13 -6.09 19.12
C ASP A 317 -25.92 -5.30 19.69
N THR A 318 -24.83 -5.16 18.92
CA THR A 318 -23.69 -4.29 19.25
C THR A 318 -24.01 -2.81 19.06
N GLY A 319 -24.77 -2.46 18.01
CA GLY A 319 -25.26 -1.12 17.78
C GLY A 319 -25.48 -0.77 16.32
N LEU A 320 -26.08 0.39 16.06
CA LEU A 320 -26.40 0.82 14.70
C LEU A 320 -25.14 1.03 13.84
N ALA A 321 -24.04 1.56 14.40
CA ALA A 321 -22.83 1.77 13.62
C ALA A 321 -22.19 0.46 13.13
N PRO A 322 -21.92 -0.55 13.99
CA PRO A 322 -21.50 -1.88 13.55
C PRO A 322 -22.45 -2.51 12.53
N TYR A 323 -23.77 -2.37 12.73
CA TYR A 323 -24.77 -2.87 11.79
C TYR A 323 -24.64 -2.23 10.40
N VAL A 324 -24.55 -0.89 10.33
CA VAL A 324 -24.40 -0.15 9.07
C VAL A 324 -23.09 -0.52 8.37
N CYS A 325 -21.98 -0.61 9.12
CA CYS A 325 -20.70 -1.01 8.56
C CYS A 325 -20.76 -2.42 7.95
N PHE A 326 -21.21 -3.40 8.74
CA PHE A 326 -21.28 -4.78 8.28
C PHE A 326 -22.26 -4.95 7.10
N ALA A 327 -23.47 -4.38 7.19
CA ALA A 327 -24.44 -4.44 6.10
C ALA A 327 -23.94 -3.79 4.81
N SER A 328 -23.13 -2.73 4.92
CA SER A 328 -22.49 -2.11 3.76
C SER A 328 -21.40 -3.00 3.16
N ASP A 329 -20.62 -3.68 3.98
CA ASP A 329 -19.55 -4.58 3.51
C ASP A 329 -20.10 -5.79 2.77
N ILE A 330 -21.31 -6.26 3.12
CA ILE A 330 -22.03 -7.33 2.42
C ILE A 330 -23.03 -6.80 1.37
N GLU A 331 -22.94 -5.52 1.03
CA GLU A 331 -23.75 -4.83 0.00
C GLU A 331 -25.28 -4.92 0.19
N ARG A 332 -25.74 -5.07 1.43
CA ARG A 332 -27.17 -5.10 1.80
C ARG A 332 -27.71 -3.70 2.08
N TYR A 333 -27.65 -2.85 1.05
CA TYR A 333 -28.11 -1.46 1.11
C TYR A 333 -29.61 -1.32 1.40
N ASP A 334 -30.41 -2.32 1.00
CA ASP A 334 -31.83 -2.44 1.36
C ASP A 334 -32.04 -2.44 2.88
N LEU A 335 -31.18 -3.17 3.60
CA LEU A 335 -31.26 -3.30 5.04
C LEU A 335 -30.75 -2.05 5.75
N ILE A 336 -29.75 -1.38 5.19
CA ILE A 336 -29.26 -0.09 5.70
C ILE A 336 -30.35 0.96 5.61
N ASP A 337 -31.01 1.07 4.45
CA ASP A 337 -32.12 2.01 4.22
C ASP A 337 -33.26 1.76 5.22
N ALA A 338 -33.75 0.52 5.31
CA ALA A 338 -34.81 0.14 6.24
C ALA A 338 -34.43 0.44 7.70
N CYS A 339 -33.17 0.19 8.09
CA CYS A 339 -32.72 0.42 9.45
C CYS A 339 -32.59 1.91 9.78
N ILE A 340 -32.02 2.72 8.88
CA ILE A 340 -31.87 4.16 9.10
C ILE A 340 -33.24 4.85 9.11
N MET A 341 -34.09 4.57 8.11
CA MET A 341 -35.44 5.13 8.04
C MET A 341 -36.34 4.65 9.18
N GLY A 342 -36.05 3.49 9.78
CA GLY A 342 -36.74 3.00 10.97
C GLY A 342 -36.26 3.62 12.28
N THR A 343 -35.13 4.35 12.28
CA THR A 343 -34.51 4.86 13.51
C THR A 343 -34.88 6.33 13.75
N PRO A 344 -35.39 6.70 14.93
CA PRO A 344 -35.68 8.10 15.26
C PRO A 344 -34.44 9.00 15.15
N LYS A 345 -34.62 10.25 14.67
CA LYS A 345 -33.53 11.21 14.42
C LYS A 345 -32.58 11.39 15.61
N ASN A 346 -33.10 11.45 16.83
CA ASN A 346 -32.27 11.64 18.03
C ASN A 346 -31.32 10.45 18.27
N ASN A 347 -31.76 9.23 17.99
CA ASN A 347 -30.95 8.02 18.17
C ASN A 347 -29.95 7.83 17.02
N LEU A 348 -30.25 8.35 15.83
CA LEU A 348 -29.34 8.36 14.68
C LEU A 348 -28.10 9.20 14.96
N ALA A 349 -28.26 10.36 15.59
CA ALA A 349 -27.14 11.27 15.81
C ALA A 349 -26.07 10.66 16.72
N ASP A 350 -26.49 10.11 17.87
CA ASP A 350 -25.58 9.47 18.83
C ASP A 350 -24.90 8.23 18.22
N SER A 351 -25.64 7.46 17.42
CA SER A 351 -25.15 6.23 16.83
C SER A 351 -24.16 6.44 15.68
N LEU A 352 -24.43 7.41 14.80
CA LEU A 352 -23.61 7.67 13.63
C LEU A 352 -22.36 8.50 13.94
N ALA A 353 -22.30 9.14 15.12
CA ALA A 353 -21.12 9.89 15.58
C ALA A 353 -19.84 9.05 15.63
N TYR A 354 -19.97 7.72 15.80
CA TYR A 354 -18.83 6.78 15.83
C TYR A 354 -18.34 6.39 14.42
N ILE A 355 -19.04 6.78 13.35
CA ILE A 355 -18.64 6.51 11.97
C ILE A 355 -17.93 7.74 11.40
N THR A 356 -16.80 7.52 10.74
CA THR A 356 -16.05 8.61 10.11
C THR A 356 -16.88 9.31 9.03
N HIS A 357 -16.73 10.64 8.93
CA HIS A 357 -17.45 11.42 7.91
C HIS A 357 -17.12 10.98 6.49
N SER A 358 -15.88 10.59 6.20
CA SER A 358 -15.49 10.09 4.88
C SER A 358 -16.30 8.85 4.49
N TYR A 359 -16.45 7.90 5.41
CA TYR A 359 -17.26 6.71 5.21
C TYR A 359 -18.72 7.06 4.95
N LEU A 360 -19.34 7.89 5.79
CA LEU A 360 -20.75 8.30 5.62
C LEU A 360 -21.02 9.00 4.29
N ARG A 361 -20.07 9.81 3.78
CA ARG A 361 -20.18 10.42 2.44
C ARG A 361 -20.15 9.37 1.32
N THR A 362 -19.28 8.38 1.43
CA THR A 362 -19.22 7.26 0.48
C THR A 362 -20.50 6.44 0.53
N LEU A 363 -20.95 6.07 1.72
CA LEU A 363 -22.19 5.32 1.93
C LEU A 363 -23.40 6.07 1.37
N SER A 364 -23.56 7.36 1.69
CA SER A 364 -24.64 8.21 1.15
C SER A 364 -24.66 8.23 -0.38
N SER A 365 -23.49 8.36 -1.02
CA SER A 365 -23.41 8.37 -2.48
C SER A 365 -23.76 7.01 -3.09
N THR A 366 -23.41 5.93 -2.39
CA THR A 366 -23.70 4.56 -2.80
C THR A 366 -25.19 4.26 -2.66
N LEU A 367 -25.80 4.59 -1.51
CA LEU A 367 -27.23 4.48 -1.28
C LEU A 367 -28.06 5.18 -2.36
N HIS A 368 -27.70 6.41 -2.73
CA HIS A 368 -28.37 7.12 -3.83
C HIS A 368 -28.26 6.34 -5.14
N LYS A 369 -27.07 5.84 -5.50
CA LYS A 369 -26.89 5.07 -6.75
C LYS A 369 -27.76 3.82 -6.80
N HIS A 370 -28.05 3.23 -5.65
CA HIS A 370 -28.92 2.06 -5.50
C HIS A 370 -30.41 2.41 -5.30
N GLY A 371 -30.80 3.68 -5.45
CA GLY A 371 -32.21 4.12 -5.39
C GLY A 371 -32.70 4.54 -4.00
N TYR A 372 -31.84 4.50 -2.98
CA TYR A 372 -32.17 4.87 -1.59
C TYR A 372 -31.94 6.36 -1.32
N ALA A 373 -32.63 7.21 -2.09
CA ALA A 373 -32.42 8.66 -2.10
C ALA A 373 -32.81 9.35 -0.76
N HIS A 374 -33.84 8.85 -0.06
CA HIS A 374 -34.25 9.36 1.25
C HIS A 374 -33.13 9.21 2.29
N THR A 375 -32.63 7.99 2.46
CA THR A 375 -31.53 7.70 3.38
C THR A 375 -30.25 8.43 2.97
N ALA A 376 -29.93 8.46 1.67
CA ALA A 376 -28.78 9.19 1.17
C ALA A 376 -28.82 10.68 1.52
N THR A 377 -29.99 11.31 1.40
CA THR A 377 -30.22 12.71 1.76
C THR A 377 -30.11 12.92 3.28
N LEU A 378 -30.72 12.03 4.07
CA LEU A 378 -30.67 12.09 5.53
C LEU A 378 -29.23 12.04 6.07
N LEU A 379 -28.41 11.13 5.54
CA LEU A 379 -26.99 11.03 5.91
C LEU A 379 -26.20 12.29 5.58
N ARG A 380 -26.51 12.97 4.45
CA ARG A 380 -25.87 14.26 4.13
C ARG A 380 -26.30 15.35 5.08
N ARG A 381 -27.58 15.43 5.43
CA ARG A 381 -28.08 16.41 6.42
C ARG A 381 -27.50 16.18 7.80
N PHE A 382 -27.32 14.91 8.22
CA PHE A 382 -26.58 14.57 9.44
C PHE A 382 -25.15 15.13 9.41
N LEU A 383 -24.40 14.91 8.32
CA LEU A 383 -23.05 15.45 8.16
C LEU A 383 -23.01 16.99 8.20
N VAL A 384 -24.03 17.65 7.64
CA VAL A 384 -24.15 19.12 7.73
C VAL A 384 -24.30 19.56 9.18
N GLU A 385 -25.26 18.96 9.90
CA GLU A 385 -25.54 19.30 11.31
C GLU A 385 -24.30 19.05 12.19
N ASP A 386 -23.64 17.90 12.06
CA ASP A 386 -22.46 17.56 12.84
C ASP A 386 -21.29 18.53 12.58
N ASN A 387 -20.97 18.82 11.31
CA ASN A 387 -19.90 19.77 10.97
C ASN A 387 -20.19 21.19 11.50
N ILE A 388 -21.46 21.59 11.55
CA ILE A 388 -21.85 22.89 12.11
C ILE A 388 -21.73 22.89 13.64
N GLN A 389 -22.13 21.80 14.31
CA GLN A 389 -22.09 21.66 15.77
C GLN A 389 -20.67 21.68 16.33
N GLN A 390 -19.69 21.11 15.62
CA GLN A 390 -18.27 21.14 16.00
C GLN A 390 -17.70 22.57 16.14
N SER A 391 -18.41 23.60 15.66
CA SER A 391 -18.13 25.02 15.89
C SER A 391 -16.72 25.49 15.49
N LYS A 392 -16.09 24.79 14.54
CA LYS A 392 -14.80 25.15 13.93
C LYS A 392 -15.04 25.59 12.49
N SER A 393 -14.71 26.85 12.19
CA SER A 393 -14.96 27.46 10.86
C SER A 393 -14.33 26.70 9.70
N LYS A 394 -13.21 26.01 9.93
CA LYS A 394 -12.54 25.15 8.94
C LYS A 394 -13.41 24.02 8.37
N TYR A 395 -14.49 23.64 9.06
CA TYR A 395 -15.39 22.56 8.61
C TYR A 395 -16.64 23.05 7.86
N TYR A 396 -16.88 24.36 7.80
CA TYR A 396 -18.06 24.90 7.13
C TYR A 396 -18.05 24.71 5.61
N SER A 397 -16.88 24.60 4.98
CA SER A 397 -16.77 24.25 3.56
C SER A 397 -17.28 22.84 3.27
N TYR A 398 -17.03 21.89 4.17
CA TYR A 398 -17.58 20.53 4.10
C TYR A 398 -19.09 20.53 4.33
N ALA A 399 -19.58 21.26 5.34
CA ALA A 399 -21.02 21.41 5.57
C ALA A 399 -21.74 21.97 4.32
N ALA A 400 -21.19 22.99 3.66
CA ALA A 400 -21.77 23.52 2.43
C ALA A 400 -21.74 22.52 1.27
N SER A 401 -20.67 21.72 1.15
CA SER A 401 -20.58 20.65 0.14
C SER A 401 -21.58 19.52 0.40
N ASP A 402 -21.72 19.08 1.65
CA ASP A 402 -22.65 18.04 2.05
C ASP A 402 -24.10 18.50 1.88
N MET A 403 -24.40 19.78 2.18
CA MET A 403 -25.71 20.37 1.94
C MET A 403 -26.06 20.40 0.46
N LYS A 404 -25.14 20.83 -0.43
CA LYS A 404 -25.38 20.77 -1.87
C LYS A 404 -25.76 19.34 -2.30
N LYS A 405 -25.04 18.32 -1.81
CA LYS A 405 -25.36 16.92 -2.10
C LYS A 405 -26.70 16.48 -1.51
N ALA A 406 -27.07 16.92 -0.31
CA ALA A 406 -28.39 16.66 0.25
C ALA A 406 -29.50 17.23 -0.66
N ILE A 407 -29.31 18.43 -1.20
CA ILE A 407 -30.27 19.06 -2.12
C ILE A 407 -30.33 18.27 -3.43
N ASP A 408 -29.18 17.97 -4.04
CA ASP A 408 -29.09 17.19 -5.27
C ASP A 408 -29.77 15.80 -5.13
N TYR A 409 -29.67 15.18 -3.94
CA TYR A 409 -30.23 13.84 -3.66
C TYR A 409 -31.71 13.88 -3.24
N GLY A 410 -32.14 14.98 -2.64
CA GLY A 410 -33.52 15.21 -2.20
C GLY A 410 -34.48 15.63 -3.30
N GLU A 411 -33.99 15.71 -4.54
CA GLU A 411 -34.76 16.18 -5.69
C GLU A 411 -35.97 15.27 -5.98
N GLY A 412 -37.18 15.80 -5.79
CA GLY A 412 -38.41 15.08 -6.09
C GLY A 412 -38.81 14.05 -5.03
N LEU A 413 -38.17 14.06 -3.86
CA LEU A 413 -38.60 13.24 -2.72
C LEU A 413 -39.85 13.84 -2.07
N GLU A 414 -40.75 12.97 -1.63
CA GLU A 414 -41.91 13.34 -0.85
C GLU A 414 -41.50 13.69 0.58
N ASP A 415 -42.26 14.58 1.21
CA ASP A 415 -42.02 14.97 2.60
C ASP A 415 -42.33 13.81 3.54
N CYS A 416 -41.43 13.55 4.49
CA CYS A 416 -41.66 12.55 5.53
C CYS A 416 -41.15 13.06 6.89
N PRO A 417 -41.66 12.54 8.02
CA PRO A 417 -41.33 13.05 9.36
C PRO A 417 -39.83 13.11 9.68
N GLN A 418 -39.01 12.26 9.05
CA GLN A 418 -37.56 12.23 9.24
C GLN A 418 -36.79 13.11 8.25
N LEU A 419 -37.39 13.45 7.12
CA LEU A 419 -36.77 14.21 6.05
C LEU A 419 -37.69 15.36 5.61
N PRO A 420 -37.71 16.48 6.37
CA PRO A 420 -38.53 17.63 6.01
C PRO A 420 -38.16 18.16 4.62
N GLU A 421 -39.10 18.82 3.96
CA GLU A 421 -38.85 19.54 2.71
C GLU A 421 -37.59 20.44 2.80
N THR A 422 -36.82 20.51 1.72
CA THR A 422 -35.51 21.19 1.66
C THR A 422 -35.57 22.66 2.11
N GLU A 423 -36.57 23.42 1.69
CA GLU A 423 -36.70 24.83 2.11
C GLU A 423 -36.99 24.92 3.62
N GLY A 424 -37.93 24.13 4.13
CA GLY A 424 -38.24 24.05 5.55
C GLY A 424 -37.02 23.69 6.39
N TYR A 425 -36.26 22.67 5.94
CA TYR A 425 -35.02 22.25 6.57
C TYR A 425 -33.97 23.38 6.65
N LEU A 426 -33.72 24.07 5.53
CA LEU A 426 -32.76 25.18 5.48
C LEU A 426 -33.18 26.35 6.38
N ARG A 427 -34.48 26.66 6.45
CA ARG A 427 -35.01 27.70 7.35
C ARG A 427 -34.78 27.34 8.81
N THR A 428 -35.07 26.09 9.21
CA THR A 428 -34.81 25.62 10.58
C THR A 428 -33.31 25.66 10.91
N LEU A 429 -32.46 25.17 9.99
CA LEU A 429 -31.01 25.20 10.17
C LEU A 429 -30.48 26.64 10.31
N TYR A 430 -31.04 27.58 9.55
CA TYR A 430 -30.71 28.99 9.64
C TYR A 430 -31.08 29.59 11.00
N GLU A 431 -32.30 29.38 11.48
CA GLU A 431 -32.70 29.94 12.77
C GLU A 431 -31.84 29.43 13.94
N GLN A 432 -31.43 28.16 13.88
CA GLN A 432 -30.55 27.56 14.88
C GLN A 432 -29.10 28.10 14.81
N HIS A 433 -28.64 28.52 13.63
CA HIS A 433 -27.22 28.80 13.38
C HIS A 433 -26.93 30.16 12.73
N LYS A 434 -27.88 31.11 12.74
CA LYS A 434 -27.74 32.45 12.12
C LYS A 434 -26.54 33.25 12.58
N ARG A 435 -26.04 33.00 13.80
CA ARG A 435 -24.85 33.67 14.36
C ARG A 435 -23.52 33.17 13.77
N LYS A 436 -23.50 32.04 13.04
CA LYS A 436 -22.30 31.48 12.40
C LYS A 436 -22.04 32.20 11.07
N THR A 437 -21.62 33.47 11.15
CA THR A 437 -21.47 34.37 9.99
C THR A 437 -20.50 33.88 8.90
N ALA A 438 -19.54 33.02 9.22
CA ALA A 438 -18.63 32.39 8.25
C ALA A 438 -19.25 31.20 7.48
N LEU A 439 -20.36 30.61 7.96
CA LEU A 439 -21.02 29.47 7.33
C LEU A 439 -21.86 29.89 6.12
N TRP A 440 -22.69 30.92 6.31
CA TRP A 440 -23.71 31.30 5.34
C TRP A 440 -23.18 31.77 3.98
N PRO A 441 -22.06 32.54 3.89
CA PRO A 441 -21.46 32.86 2.61
C PRO A 441 -21.01 31.62 1.81
N LEU A 442 -20.50 30.60 2.48
CA LEU A 442 -20.09 29.33 1.84
C LEU A 442 -21.30 28.52 1.36
N MET A 443 -22.39 28.54 2.12
CA MET A 443 -23.66 27.91 1.73
C MET A 443 -24.25 28.59 0.48
N THR A 444 -24.31 29.93 0.45
CA THR A 444 -24.83 30.69 -0.70
C THR A 444 -23.95 30.56 -1.95
N ASP A 445 -22.63 30.44 -1.78
CA ASP A 445 -21.70 30.22 -2.89
C ASP A 445 -21.88 28.85 -3.55
N LYS A 446 -22.10 27.79 -2.74
CA LYS A 446 -22.23 26.42 -3.24
C LYS A 446 -23.62 26.03 -3.70
N ILE A 447 -24.67 26.63 -3.12
CA ILE A 447 -26.06 26.22 -3.32
C ILE A 447 -26.75 27.25 -4.20
N LYS A 448 -27.05 26.85 -5.44
CA LYS A 448 -27.80 27.70 -6.38
C LYS A 448 -29.19 28.02 -5.83
N GLY A 449 -29.62 29.26 -5.99
CA GLY A 449 -30.92 29.74 -5.54
C GLY A 449 -31.07 29.95 -4.03
N LEU A 450 -30.00 29.74 -3.25
CA LEU A 450 -29.97 30.09 -1.84
C LEU A 450 -29.57 31.54 -1.64
N SER A 451 -30.37 32.28 -0.88
CA SER A 451 -30.06 33.66 -0.47
C SER A 451 -30.33 33.88 1.02
N VAL A 452 -29.47 34.68 1.64
CA VAL A 452 -29.59 35.07 3.05
C VAL A 452 -29.60 36.59 3.13
N GLY A 453 -30.68 37.16 3.64
CA GLY A 453 -30.88 38.60 3.71
C GLY A 453 -31.48 39.06 5.04
N LYS A 454 -31.88 40.35 5.10
CA LYS A 454 -32.53 40.93 6.30
C LYS A 454 -33.86 40.25 6.66
N ASP A 455 -34.54 39.69 5.67
CA ASP A 455 -35.82 38.99 5.82
C ASP A 455 -35.65 37.47 6.11
N GLY A 456 -34.43 37.01 6.39
CA GLY A 456 -34.10 35.60 6.65
C GLY A 456 -33.54 34.85 5.44
N LEU A 457 -33.61 33.52 5.49
CA LEU A 457 -33.15 32.61 4.44
C LEU A 457 -34.28 32.32 3.44
N ARG A 458 -33.97 32.43 2.14
CA ARG A 458 -34.85 32.00 1.04
C ARG A 458 -34.12 31.05 0.12
N TYR A 459 -34.80 29.98 -0.30
CA TYR A 459 -34.29 29.03 -1.28
C TYR A 459 -35.31 28.92 -2.42
N SER A 460 -34.86 29.16 -3.65
CA SER A 460 -35.68 28.95 -4.85
C SER A 460 -34.98 27.97 -5.78
N ARG A 461 -35.69 26.93 -6.17
CA ARG A 461 -35.16 25.87 -7.02
C ARG A 461 -34.90 26.33 -8.47
N ASP A 462 -35.62 27.36 -8.92
CA ASP A 462 -35.65 27.81 -10.31
C ASP A 462 -34.75 29.03 -10.61
N ALA A 463 -33.83 29.38 -9.70
CA ALA A 463 -32.86 30.44 -9.94
C ALA A 463 -31.79 29.98 -10.95
N SER A 464 -32.14 30.10 -12.24
CA SER A 464 -31.26 29.95 -13.40
C SER A 464 -30.37 31.17 -13.58
#